data_AF-A0AAD9TVG5-F1
#
_entry.id   AF-A0AAD9TVG5-F1
#
_cell.length_a   1.000
_cell.length_b   1.000
_cell.length_c   1.000
_cell.angle_alpha   90.00
_cell.angle_beta   90.00
_cell.angle_gamma   90.00
#
_symmetry.space_group_name_H-M   'P 1'
#
loop_
_entity.id
_entity.type
_entity.pdbx_description
1 polymer ?
#
loop_
_entity_poly.entity_id
_entity_poly.type
_entity_poly.pdbx_seq_one_letter_code
_entity_poly.pdbx_strand_id
1 'polypeptide(L)'
;MGSLQFEHEFENKPLDFEEFRRQGHLIIDFIANYYKNAEKYPIRSQVEPGYLRKRMPESAPYSPEPIETILQDDEEHIIPGITHWQSPNYFAYFPSSGSTASFLGEMLCSGFNVVGFNWVSSQAATELENIVTDWLGEMLNLPKSFLFSGNGGGVLQGTTCEAILCTLTGSLLQETKLLEKSEEKTLGSLLFMGSIKLIETIKSDIEDGLVPLFLCATIGTIGIEAVDPLQLLCEVSASSTLFKHENDDNEKQKKSNEETETLLEKINASGKACMSHAIVGGMYVIRFAVGASLTDEKHVVRAWKAVQQNLVAILSSNPM
;
A
#
# COMPACT_ATOMS: atom_id res chain seq x y z
N MET A 1 -17.09 53.04 22.40
CA MET A 1 -15.79 52.69 21.79
C MET A 1 -14.86 52.26 22.91
N GLY A 2 -14.57 50.97 22.99
CA GLY A 2 -13.52 50.43 23.86
C GLY A 2 -12.64 49.56 22.98
N SER A 3 -11.46 50.05 22.63
CA SER A 3 -10.46 49.28 21.88
C SER A 3 -9.85 48.22 22.78
N LEU A 4 -9.89 46.95 22.36
CA LEU A 4 -9.09 45.90 23.00
C LEU A 4 -7.62 46.25 22.85
N GLN A 5 -6.96 46.59 23.95
CA GLN A 5 -5.50 46.75 23.99
C GLN A 5 -4.88 45.36 24.09
N PHE A 6 -4.25 44.91 23.01
CA PHE A 6 -3.40 43.72 23.03
C PHE A 6 -2.01 44.13 23.55
N GLU A 7 -1.82 44.20 24.87
CA GLU A 7 -0.55 44.61 25.51
C GLU A 7 0.51 43.49 25.61
N HIS A 8 0.33 42.39 24.87
CA HIS A 8 1.38 41.41 24.63
C HIS A 8 1.48 41.08 23.15
N GLU A 9 2.50 41.64 22.49
CA GLU A 9 3.06 41.09 21.25
C GLU A 9 3.72 39.74 21.58
N PHE A 10 2.93 38.67 21.59
CA PHE A 10 3.49 37.35 21.36
C PHE A 10 4.05 37.34 19.94
N GLU A 11 5.37 37.32 19.78
CA GLU A 11 6.03 36.96 18.52
C GLU A 11 5.79 35.47 18.23
N ASN A 12 4.54 35.12 17.94
CA ASN A 12 4.16 33.80 17.47
C ASN A 12 4.69 33.65 16.03
N LYS A 13 5.86 33.02 15.91
CA LYS A 13 6.52 32.67 14.65
C LYS A 13 6.43 31.14 14.48
N PRO A 14 5.38 30.60 13.82
CA PRO A 14 5.25 29.16 13.59
C PRO A 14 6.37 28.54 12.76
N LEU A 15 7.16 29.37 12.07
CA LEU A 15 8.36 28.99 11.33
C LEU A 15 9.54 29.88 11.76
N ASP A 16 10.06 29.62 12.96
CA ASP A 16 11.37 30.12 13.39
C ASP A 16 12.48 29.18 12.86
N PHE A 17 13.52 29.75 12.25
CA PHE A 17 14.53 28.94 11.55
C PHE A 17 15.51 28.20 12.46
N GLU A 18 15.81 28.73 13.64
CA GLU A 18 16.71 28.06 14.59
C GLU A 18 15.95 27.04 15.42
N GLU A 19 14.69 27.31 15.78
CA GLU A 19 13.83 26.30 16.38
C GLU A 19 13.48 25.18 15.39
N PHE A 20 13.19 25.48 14.12
CA PHE A 20 13.04 24.47 13.06
C PHE A 20 14.27 23.58 12.94
N ARG A 21 15.48 24.15 12.98
CA ARG A 21 16.74 23.39 12.99
C ARG A 21 16.85 22.50 14.22
N ARG A 22 16.57 23.06 15.41
CA ARG A 22 16.67 22.36 16.70
C ARG A 22 15.71 21.18 16.77
N GLN A 23 14.42 21.41 16.52
CA GLN A 23 13.39 20.37 16.54
C GLN A 23 13.59 19.35 15.41
N GLY A 24 13.98 19.81 14.21
CA GLY A 24 14.30 18.94 13.09
C GLY A 24 15.41 17.93 13.41
N HIS A 25 16.50 18.37 14.05
CA HIS A 25 17.55 17.45 14.50
C HIS A 25 17.07 16.46 15.57
N LEU A 26 16.26 16.89 16.54
CA LEU A 26 15.67 15.99 17.55
C LEU A 26 14.80 14.88 16.92
N ILE A 27 13.96 15.23 15.95
CA ILE A 27 13.09 14.27 15.24
C ILE A 27 13.94 13.28 14.42
N ILE A 28 15.03 13.74 13.79
CA ILE A 28 15.95 12.86 13.05
C ILE A 28 16.63 11.86 13.98
N ASP A 29 17.13 12.30 15.13
CA ASP A 29 17.73 11.41 16.14
C ASP A 29 16.71 10.43 16.71
N PHE A 30 15.47 10.86 16.95
CA PHE A 30 14.37 10.00 17.40
C PHE A 30 14.05 8.90 16.36
N ILE A 31 13.87 9.25 15.09
CA ILE A 31 13.59 8.31 13.99
C ILE A 31 14.76 7.35 13.77
N ALA A 32 16.01 7.83 13.83
CA ALA A 32 17.20 6.99 13.71
C ALA A 32 17.30 5.98 14.87
N ASN A 33 16.98 6.41 16.11
CA ASN A 33 16.92 5.53 17.26
C ASN A 33 15.76 4.53 17.17
N TYR A 34 14.61 4.92 16.63
CA TYR A 34 13.51 4.00 16.33
C TYR A 34 13.96 2.89 15.38
N TYR A 35 14.54 3.22 14.22
CA TYR A 35 15.04 2.21 13.26
C TYR A 35 16.09 1.28 13.86
N LYS A 36 17.04 1.84 14.63
CA LYS A 36 18.08 1.08 15.36
C LYS A 36 17.49 0.09 16.38
N ASN A 37 16.29 0.35 16.89
CA ASN A 37 15.60 -0.50 17.87
C ASN A 37 14.40 -1.26 17.28
N ALA A 38 14.09 -1.13 15.99
CA ALA A 38 12.89 -1.69 15.33
C ALA A 38 12.73 -3.22 15.46
N GLU A 39 13.84 -3.95 15.65
CA GLU A 39 13.83 -5.39 15.90
C GLU A 39 13.38 -5.77 17.33
N LYS A 40 13.50 -4.84 18.30
CA LYS A 40 13.22 -5.09 19.72
C LYS A 40 11.74 -4.96 20.08
N TYR A 41 10.97 -4.16 19.33
CA TYR A 41 9.56 -3.95 19.59
C TYR A 41 8.71 -5.17 19.14
N PRO A 42 7.58 -5.45 19.82
CA PRO A 42 6.66 -6.52 19.40
C PRO A 42 6.04 -6.15 18.04
N ILE A 43 6.32 -6.96 17.00
CA ILE A 43 6.03 -6.61 15.59
C ILE A 43 4.58 -6.14 15.37
N ARG A 44 3.61 -6.83 15.99
CA ARG A 44 2.20 -6.42 16.07
C ARG A 44 1.91 -5.96 17.49
N SER A 45 1.27 -4.79 17.62
CA SER A 45 0.81 -4.31 18.92
C SER A 45 -0.18 -5.27 19.60
N GLN A 46 -0.24 -5.19 20.92
CA GLN A 46 -1.10 -5.99 21.81
C GLN A 46 -2.12 -5.11 22.56
N VAL A 47 -2.37 -3.90 22.08
CA VAL A 47 -3.33 -2.96 22.68
C VAL A 47 -4.77 -3.26 22.26
N GLU A 48 -5.70 -3.01 23.16
CA GLU A 48 -7.14 -3.16 22.92
C GLU A 48 -7.75 -1.93 22.21
N PRO A 49 -8.85 -2.08 21.45
CA PRO A 49 -9.59 -0.96 20.86
C PRO A 49 -9.91 0.14 21.88
N GLY A 50 -9.58 1.38 21.52
CA GLY A 50 -9.80 2.55 22.37
C GLY A 50 -8.76 2.76 23.49
N TYR A 51 -7.66 2.00 23.54
CA TYR A 51 -6.60 2.22 24.56
C TYR A 51 -6.09 3.68 24.57
N LEU A 52 -5.87 4.29 23.40
CA LEU A 52 -5.26 5.60 23.27
C LEU A 52 -6.17 6.71 23.79
N ARG A 53 -7.49 6.60 23.61
CA ARG A 53 -8.47 7.57 24.15
C ARG A 53 -8.49 7.61 25.68
N LYS A 54 -7.97 6.57 26.36
CA LYS A 54 -7.82 6.53 27.83
C LYS A 54 -6.51 7.16 28.31
N ARG A 55 -5.59 7.47 27.40
CA ARG A 55 -4.27 8.10 27.69
C ARG A 55 -4.23 9.56 27.28
N MET A 56 -4.97 9.93 26.23
CA MET A 56 -5.02 11.29 25.69
C MET A 56 -6.02 12.18 26.46
N PRO A 57 -5.76 13.51 26.54
CA PRO A 57 -6.73 14.49 27.02
C PRO A 57 -8.08 14.44 26.28
N GLU A 58 -9.15 14.87 26.94
CA GLU A 58 -10.48 14.84 26.30
C GLU A 58 -10.66 15.88 25.18
N SER A 59 -9.92 16.99 25.27
CA SER A 59 -9.91 18.15 24.38
C SER A 59 -8.47 18.64 24.12
N ALA A 60 -8.25 19.35 23.01
CA ALA A 60 -6.96 19.95 22.69
C ALA A 60 -6.52 20.99 23.75
N PRO A 61 -5.20 21.17 23.99
CA PRO A 61 -4.67 22.14 24.93
C PRO A 61 -4.86 23.58 24.43
N TYR A 62 -5.02 24.53 25.36
CA TYR A 62 -5.11 25.97 25.05
C TYR A 62 -3.73 26.64 24.97
N SER A 63 -2.73 26.09 25.68
CA SER A 63 -1.35 26.58 25.71
C SER A 63 -0.44 25.60 24.96
N PRO A 64 0.67 26.07 24.36
CA PRO A 64 1.61 25.19 23.68
C PRO A 64 2.35 24.28 24.66
N GLU A 65 2.75 23.11 24.18
CA GLU A 65 3.55 22.12 24.91
C GLU A 65 4.92 21.94 24.23
N PRO A 66 6.00 21.64 24.97
CA PRO A 66 7.32 21.39 24.39
C PRO A 66 7.33 20.17 23.46
N ILE A 67 8.14 20.22 22.39
CA ILE A 67 8.31 19.07 21.48
C ILE A 67 8.86 17.84 22.20
N GLU A 68 9.65 18.04 23.25
CA GLU A 68 10.21 16.97 24.08
C GLU A 68 9.11 16.18 24.83
N THR A 69 8.04 16.85 25.26
CA THR A 69 6.85 16.21 25.85
C THR A 69 6.12 15.37 24.80
N ILE A 70 5.94 15.91 23.59
CA ILE A 70 5.26 15.21 22.49
C ILE A 70 6.05 13.96 22.06
N LEU A 71 7.38 14.05 21.99
CA LEU A 71 8.24 12.89 21.67
C LEU A 71 8.24 11.84 22.79
N GLN A 72 8.08 12.25 24.06
CA GLN A 72 7.87 11.32 25.17
C GLN A 72 6.52 10.61 25.05
N ASP A 73 5.44 11.32 24.75
CA ASP A 73 4.12 10.72 24.50
C ASP A 73 4.13 9.77 23.30
N ASP A 74 4.88 10.10 22.24
CA ASP A 74 5.09 9.19 21.11
C ASP A 74 5.80 7.90 21.55
N GLU A 75 6.85 7.97 22.38
CA GLU A 75 7.55 6.78 22.89
C GLU A 75 6.71 5.95 23.86
N GLU A 76 5.96 6.59 24.76
CA GLU A 76 5.18 5.90 25.80
C GLU A 76 3.80 5.42 25.30
N HIS A 77 3.19 6.11 24.34
CA HIS A 77 1.78 5.92 23.98
C HIS A 77 1.54 5.55 22.53
N ILE A 78 2.34 6.03 21.58
CA ILE A 78 2.13 5.75 20.14
C ILE A 78 2.98 4.54 19.68
N ILE A 79 4.28 4.53 19.96
CA ILE A 79 5.21 3.44 19.57
C ILE A 79 4.73 2.06 20.05
N PRO A 80 4.22 1.85 21.28
CA PRO A 80 3.69 0.56 21.71
C PRO A 80 2.38 0.17 21.03
N GLY A 81 1.67 1.13 20.43
CA GLY A 81 0.37 0.97 19.79
C GLY A 81 0.41 0.72 18.28
N ILE A 82 1.53 1.04 17.60
CA ILE A 82 1.67 0.78 16.17
C ILE A 82 2.02 -0.67 15.87
N THR A 83 1.73 -1.11 14.66
CA THR A 83 2.35 -2.31 14.08
C THR A 83 3.64 -1.89 13.39
N HIS A 84 4.76 -2.52 13.73
CA HIS A 84 6.08 -2.12 13.25
C HIS A 84 6.37 -2.69 11.85
N TRP A 85 5.78 -2.08 10.83
CA TRP A 85 6.01 -2.41 9.40
C TRP A 85 7.49 -2.37 8.99
N GLN A 86 8.30 -1.55 9.68
CA GLN A 86 9.75 -1.42 9.46
C GLN A 86 10.59 -2.40 10.31
N SER A 87 9.95 -3.28 11.10
CA SER A 87 10.66 -4.34 11.80
C SER A 87 11.23 -5.34 10.79
N PRO A 88 12.48 -5.80 10.94
CA PRO A 88 13.08 -6.76 10.00
C PRO A 88 12.47 -8.17 10.10
N ASN A 89 11.50 -8.37 11.01
CA ASN A 89 10.72 -9.60 11.16
C ASN A 89 9.26 -9.43 10.66
N TYR A 90 8.95 -8.34 9.95
CA TYR A 90 7.65 -8.09 9.34
C TYR A 90 7.58 -8.70 7.93
N PHE A 91 6.72 -9.71 7.74
CA PHE A 91 6.54 -10.47 6.50
C PHE A 91 5.06 -10.59 6.08
N ALA A 92 4.20 -9.71 6.60
CA ALA A 92 2.78 -9.67 6.29
C ALA A 92 2.48 -8.69 5.12
N TYR A 93 1.36 -8.92 4.42
CA TYR A 93 0.88 -8.07 3.32
C TYR A 93 1.92 -7.89 2.19
N PHE A 94 2.34 -6.65 1.93
CA PHE A 94 3.47 -6.28 1.09
C PHE A 94 4.32 -5.27 1.86
N PRO A 95 5.65 -5.27 1.70
CA PRO A 95 6.54 -4.39 2.46
C PRO A 95 6.39 -2.93 2.03
N SER A 96 6.19 -2.04 3.01
CA SER A 96 6.36 -0.60 2.81
C SER A 96 7.86 -0.27 2.81
N SER A 97 8.48 -0.33 1.64
CA SER A 97 9.94 -0.25 1.50
C SER A 97 10.43 1.19 1.61
N GLY A 98 11.15 1.50 2.69
CA GLY A 98 11.77 2.81 2.92
C GLY A 98 13.27 2.82 2.60
N SER A 99 13.83 4.00 2.34
CA SER A 99 15.27 4.23 2.18
C SER A 99 15.67 5.60 2.75
N THR A 100 16.96 5.79 3.05
CA THR A 100 17.47 7.11 3.46
C THR A 100 17.26 8.16 2.37
N ALA A 101 17.44 7.79 1.09
CA ALA A 101 17.27 8.71 -0.02
C ALA A 101 15.81 9.15 -0.20
N SER A 102 14.85 8.23 -0.11
CA SER A 102 13.42 8.55 -0.20
C SER A 102 12.95 9.40 0.98
N PHE A 103 13.41 9.12 2.20
CA PHE A 103 13.09 9.93 3.37
C PHE A 103 13.65 11.37 3.26
N LEU A 104 14.89 11.54 2.79
CA LEU A 104 15.45 12.87 2.53
C LEU A 104 14.71 13.59 1.38
N GLY A 105 14.21 12.85 0.39
CA GLY A 105 13.32 13.37 -0.65
C GLY A 105 12.01 13.92 -0.09
N GLU A 106 11.34 13.17 0.78
CA GLU A 106 10.12 13.60 1.49
C GLU A 106 10.35 14.85 2.36
N MET A 107 11.49 14.92 3.05
CA MET A 107 11.88 16.12 3.81
C MET A 107 12.05 17.35 2.91
N LEU A 108 12.68 17.20 1.74
CA LEU A 108 12.84 18.29 0.78
C LEU A 108 11.50 18.70 0.16
N CYS A 109 10.66 17.73 -0.21
CA CYS A 109 9.31 17.96 -0.73
C CYS A 109 8.47 18.78 0.27
N SER A 110 8.38 18.29 1.51
CA SER A 110 7.66 18.95 2.60
C SER A 110 8.26 20.30 2.99
N GLY A 111 9.59 20.45 2.92
CA GLY A 111 10.30 21.69 3.25
C GLY A 111 10.13 22.78 2.20
N PHE A 112 10.04 22.44 0.91
CA PHE A 112 9.72 23.40 -0.14
C PHE A 112 8.22 23.71 -0.23
N ASN A 113 7.36 22.75 0.09
CA ASN A 113 5.90 22.89 0.16
C ASN A 113 5.27 23.58 -1.08
N VAL A 114 5.77 23.24 -2.27
CA VAL A 114 5.31 23.82 -3.55
C VAL A 114 4.08 23.08 -4.07
N VAL A 115 3.09 23.82 -4.59
CA VAL A 115 1.85 23.24 -5.13
C VAL A 115 1.87 23.29 -6.66
N GLY A 116 2.41 22.23 -7.28
CA GLY A 116 2.65 22.12 -8.73
C GLY A 116 1.42 21.84 -9.60
N PHE A 117 0.25 22.41 -9.31
CA PHE A 117 -1.02 22.10 -10.01
C PHE A 117 -1.05 22.53 -11.49
N ASN A 118 -0.08 23.32 -11.95
CA ASN A 118 0.25 23.52 -13.36
C ASN A 118 1.73 23.93 -13.48
N TRP A 119 2.27 23.86 -14.69
CA TRP A 119 3.69 24.16 -14.99
C TRP A 119 4.14 25.57 -14.54
N VAL A 120 3.27 26.58 -14.61
CA VAL A 120 3.63 27.95 -14.19
C VAL A 120 3.73 28.05 -12.66
N SER A 121 2.96 27.25 -11.92
CA SER A 121 2.98 27.22 -10.45
C SER A 121 4.26 26.61 -9.87
N SER A 122 4.89 25.66 -10.58
CA SER A 122 6.23 25.15 -10.22
C SER A 122 6.88 24.40 -11.39
N GLN A 123 7.64 25.12 -12.22
CA GLN A 123 8.25 24.57 -13.46
C GLN A 123 9.15 23.38 -13.14
N ALA A 124 10.04 23.55 -12.15
CA ALA A 124 11.02 22.53 -11.78
C ALA A 124 10.37 21.24 -11.28
N ALA A 125 9.19 21.32 -10.62
CA ALA A 125 8.46 20.13 -10.19
C ALA A 125 7.88 19.37 -11.38
N THR A 126 7.17 20.05 -12.29
CA THR A 126 6.58 19.42 -13.47
C THR A 126 7.64 18.85 -14.42
N GLU A 127 8.72 19.59 -14.70
CA GLU A 127 9.79 19.09 -15.58
C GLU A 127 10.54 17.90 -14.97
N LEU A 128 10.80 17.91 -13.65
CA LEU A 128 11.45 16.80 -12.97
C LEU A 128 10.56 15.55 -12.93
N GLU A 129 9.25 15.70 -12.74
CA GLU A 129 8.30 14.59 -12.81
C GLU A 129 8.29 13.93 -14.19
N ASN A 130 8.26 14.74 -15.27
CA ASN A 130 8.35 14.23 -16.65
C ASN A 130 9.65 13.43 -16.88
N ILE A 131 10.79 13.93 -16.39
CA ILE A 131 12.09 13.26 -16.52
C ILE A 131 12.15 11.96 -15.73
N VAL A 132 11.69 11.96 -14.47
CA VAL A 132 11.74 10.79 -13.59
C VAL A 132 10.77 9.69 -14.03
N THR A 133 9.59 10.06 -14.56
CA THR A 133 8.65 9.09 -15.13
C THR A 133 9.18 8.48 -16.43
N ASP A 134 9.86 9.24 -17.29
CA ASP A 134 10.57 8.68 -18.45
C ASP A 134 11.70 7.73 -18.03
N TRP A 135 12.53 8.10 -17.05
CA TRP A 135 13.58 7.21 -16.52
C TRP A 135 13.01 5.89 -15.99
N LEU A 136 11.90 5.93 -15.25
CA LEU A 136 11.24 4.72 -14.76
C LEU A 136 10.68 3.88 -15.91
N GLY A 137 10.09 4.50 -16.93
CA GLY A 137 9.60 3.82 -18.12
C GLY A 137 10.73 3.14 -18.92
N GLU A 138 11.89 3.80 -19.05
CA GLU A 138 13.09 3.22 -19.65
C GLU A 138 13.67 2.06 -18.82
N MET A 139 13.73 2.18 -17.49
CA MET A 139 14.14 1.10 -16.58
C MET A 139 13.24 -0.13 -16.68
N LEU A 140 11.95 0.07 -16.92
CA LEU A 140 10.95 -0.98 -17.16
C LEU A 140 10.94 -1.50 -18.62
N ASN A 141 11.78 -0.95 -19.50
CA ASN A 141 11.82 -1.21 -20.95
C ASN A 141 10.45 -1.03 -21.65
N LEU A 142 9.68 -0.03 -21.22
CA LEU A 142 8.40 0.29 -21.87
C LEU A 142 8.61 0.84 -23.29
N PRO A 143 7.69 0.57 -24.23
CA PRO A 143 7.69 1.21 -25.54
C PRO A 143 7.64 2.74 -25.43
N LYS A 144 8.27 3.45 -26.36
CA LYS A 144 8.26 4.93 -26.41
C LYS A 144 6.87 5.58 -26.43
N SER A 145 5.82 4.83 -26.77
CA SER A 145 4.43 5.29 -26.68
C SER A 145 3.91 5.47 -25.26
N PHE A 146 4.69 5.10 -24.23
CA PHE A 146 4.42 5.38 -22.82
C PHE A 146 5.26 6.53 -22.26
N LEU A 147 6.22 7.06 -23.02
CA LEU A 147 7.18 8.08 -22.58
C LEU A 147 6.82 9.46 -23.14
N PHE A 148 7.13 10.51 -22.38
CA PHE A 148 7.06 11.91 -22.81
C PHE A 148 8.02 12.20 -23.96
N SER A 149 9.18 11.54 -23.99
CA SER A 149 10.14 11.57 -25.11
C SER A 149 9.63 10.87 -26.40
N GLY A 150 8.45 10.26 -26.36
CA GLY A 150 7.76 9.70 -27.52
C GLY A 150 6.42 10.41 -27.78
N ASN A 151 5.32 9.71 -27.53
CA ASN A 151 3.95 10.22 -27.71
C ASN A 151 2.99 9.79 -26.59
N GLY A 152 3.56 9.39 -25.44
CA GLY A 152 2.84 9.08 -24.21
C GLY A 152 3.20 10.04 -23.10
N GLY A 153 3.28 9.51 -21.87
CA GLY A 153 3.68 10.24 -20.68
C GLY A 153 3.30 9.47 -19.42
N GLY A 154 3.89 9.86 -18.29
CA GLY A 154 3.56 9.36 -16.95
C GLY A 154 3.06 10.47 -16.03
N VAL A 155 2.56 10.09 -14.86
CA VAL A 155 2.19 11.02 -13.78
C VAL A 155 2.39 10.30 -12.45
N LEU A 156 2.87 11.01 -11.43
CA LEU A 156 2.98 10.48 -10.07
C LEU A 156 1.66 10.70 -9.32
N GLN A 157 1.20 9.66 -8.63
CA GLN A 157 -0.08 9.66 -7.91
C GLN A 157 0.05 9.04 -6.52
N GLY A 158 -0.89 9.34 -5.63
CA GLY A 158 -0.82 8.90 -4.24
C GLY A 158 -1.15 7.41 -4.05
N THR A 159 -2.02 6.84 -4.90
CA THR A 159 -2.45 5.44 -4.77
C THR A 159 -2.75 4.77 -6.12
N THR A 160 -2.65 3.44 -6.16
CA THR A 160 -3.11 2.63 -7.31
C THR A 160 -4.62 2.81 -7.58
N CYS A 161 -5.42 3.06 -6.54
CA CYS A 161 -6.86 3.29 -6.68
C CYS A 161 -7.16 4.58 -7.46
N GLU A 162 -6.38 5.63 -7.24
CA GLU A 162 -6.45 6.89 -7.99
C GLU A 162 -6.14 6.66 -9.47
N ALA A 163 -5.08 5.90 -9.78
CA ALA A 163 -4.67 5.60 -11.15
C ALA A 163 -5.71 4.77 -11.92
N ILE A 164 -6.30 3.78 -11.26
CA ILE A 164 -7.41 2.99 -11.81
C ILE A 164 -8.64 3.87 -12.03
N LEU A 165 -8.96 4.77 -11.10
CA LEU A 165 -10.09 5.69 -11.26
C LEU A 165 -9.88 6.68 -12.42
N CYS A 166 -8.68 7.24 -12.58
CA CYS A 166 -8.34 8.13 -13.69
C CYS A 166 -8.45 7.41 -15.05
N THR A 167 -7.89 6.21 -15.17
CA THR A 167 -7.91 5.42 -16.41
C THR A 167 -9.31 4.91 -16.76
N LEU A 168 -10.10 4.46 -15.78
CA LEU A 168 -11.51 4.11 -15.94
C LEU A 168 -12.33 5.32 -16.42
N THR A 169 -12.14 6.49 -15.79
CA THR A 169 -12.84 7.73 -16.14
C THR A 169 -12.49 8.19 -17.57
N GLY A 170 -11.21 8.10 -17.95
CA GLY A 170 -10.76 8.39 -19.32
C GLY A 170 -11.43 7.49 -20.36
N SER A 171 -11.51 6.18 -20.06
CA SER A 171 -12.17 5.18 -20.90
C SER A 171 -13.68 5.49 -21.07
N LEU A 172 -14.38 5.81 -19.97
CA LEU A 172 -15.78 6.21 -19.97
C LEU A 172 -16.06 7.46 -20.84
N LEU A 173 -15.21 8.48 -20.74
CA LEU A 173 -15.34 9.72 -21.52
C LEU A 173 -15.05 9.51 -23.02
N GLN A 174 -14.16 8.58 -23.35
CA GLN A 174 -13.89 8.22 -24.74
C GLN A 174 -15.09 7.51 -25.36
N GLU A 175 -15.65 6.50 -24.69
CA GLU A 175 -16.79 5.75 -25.20
C GLU A 175 -18.05 6.62 -25.30
N THR A 176 -18.33 7.47 -24.30
CA THR A 176 -19.48 8.39 -24.34
C THR A 176 -19.48 9.28 -25.60
N LYS A 177 -18.31 9.80 -26.02
CA LYS A 177 -18.16 10.60 -27.26
C LYS A 177 -18.33 9.80 -28.56
N LEU A 178 -18.21 8.48 -28.50
CA LEU A 178 -18.53 7.58 -29.61
C LEU A 178 -20.02 7.27 -29.63
N LEU A 179 -20.63 7.05 -28.46
CA LEU A 179 -22.06 6.78 -28.30
C LEU A 179 -22.95 7.99 -28.61
N GLU A 180 -22.51 9.23 -28.36
CA GLU A 180 -23.19 10.46 -28.81
C GLU A 180 -23.42 10.53 -30.34
N LYS A 181 -22.79 9.64 -31.12
CA LYS A 181 -22.95 9.52 -32.59
C LYS A 181 -23.82 8.33 -33.01
N SER A 182 -24.39 7.56 -32.08
CA SER A 182 -25.22 6.37 -32.35
C SER A 182 -26.43 6.30 -31.41
N GLU A 183 -27.64 6.33 -31.95
CA GLU A 183 -28.87 6.60 -31.16
C GLU A 183 -29.34 5.49 -30.20
N GLU A 184 -28.75 4.28 -30.20
CA GLU A 184 -29.27 3.13 -29.43
C GLU A 184 -28.17 2.27 -28.76
N LYS A 185 -27.50 2.77 -27.72
CA LYS A 185 -26.62 1.94 -26.85
C LYS A 185 -26.69 2.33 -25.38
N THR A 186 -26.71 1.33 -24.51
CA THR A 186 -26.65 1.49 -23.04
C THR A 186 -25.26 1.08 -22.55
N LEU A 187 -24.72 1.82 -21.58
CA LEU A 187 -23.36 1.63 -21.08
C LEU A 187 -23.27 0.37 -20.20
N GLY A 188 -22.27 -0.48 -20.46
CA GLY A 188 -22.17 -1.81 -19.86
C GLY A 188 -21.49 -1.88 -18.49
N SER A 189 -21.29 -3.11 -18.03
CA SER A 189 -20.76 -3.43 -16.69
C SER A 189 -19.23 -3.29 -16.60
N LEU A 190 -18.71 -3.21 -15.37
CA LEU A 190 -17.27 -3.16 -15.07
C LEU A 190 -16.74 -4.58 -14.84
N LEU A 191 -15.76 -5.02 -15.63
CA LEU A 191 -15.29 -6.42 -15.62
C LEU A 191 -13.95 -6.61 -14.87
N PHE A 192 -14.00 -7.36 -13.77
CA PHE A 192 -12.85 -7.79 -12.97
C PHE A 192 -12.69 -9.32 -13.03
N MET A 193 -12.22 -9.87 -14.15
CA MET A 193 -12.21 -11.33 -14.36
C MET A 193 -10.98 -11.84 -15.11
N GLY A 194 -10.47 -13.00 -14.66
CA GLY A 194 -9.40 -13.73 -15.34
C GLY A 194 -9.84 -14.31 -16.70
N SER A 195 -8.84 -14.56 -17.54
CA SER A 195 -8.93 -14.65 -19.02
C SER A 195 -10.04 -15.51 -19.64
N ILE A 196 -10.47 -16.60 -18.99
CA ILE A 196 -11.38 -17.57 -19.62
C ILE A 196 -12.84 -17.15 -19.53
N LYS A 197 -13.33 -16.94 -18.29
CA LYS A 197 -14.69 -16.43 -18.11
C LYS A 197 -14.84 -15.03 -18.71
N LEU A 198 -13.77 -14.22 -18.70
CA LEU A 198 -13.77 -12.86 -19.23
C LEU A 198 -14.34 -12.79 -20.66
N ILE A 199 -13.99 -13.74 -21.54
CA ILE A 199 -14.47 -13.75 -22.93
C ILE A 199 -15.94 -14.17 -23.02
N GLU A 200 -16.34 -15.18 -22.25
CA GLU A 200 -17.73 -15.64 -22.19
C GLU A 200 -18.63 -14.52 -21.65
N THR A 201 -18.18 -13.79 -20.63
CA THR A 201 -18.85 -12.61 -20.07
C THR A 201 -18.90 -11.46 -21.08
N ILE A 202 -17.79 -11.09 -21.73
CA ILE A 202 -17.77 -10.05 -22.78
C ILE A 202 -18.77 -10.37 -23.91
N LYS A 203 -18.86 -11.64 -24.34
CA LYS A 203 -19.83 -12.06 -25.36
C LYS A 203 -21.27 -11.96 -24.87
N SER A 204 -21.54 -12.44 -23.65
CA SER A 204 -22.86 -12.31 -23.02
C SER A 204 -23.29 -10.85 -22.90
N ASP A 205 -22.41 -9.98 -22.39
CA ASP A 205 -22.67 -8.54 -22.26
C ASP A 205 -23.04 -7.93 -23.63
N ILE A 206 -22.32 -8.27 -24.70
CA ILE A 206 -22.60 -7.80 -26.06
C ILE A 206 -23.94 -8.36 -26.59
N GLU A 207 -24.24 -9.64 -26.34
CA GLU A 207 -25.52 -10.27 -26.69
C GLU A 207 -26.71 -9.64 -25.94
N ASP A 208 -26.50 -9.22 -24.69
CA ASP A 208 -27.44 -8.47 -23.85
C ASP A 208 -27.51 -6.96 -24.21
N GLY A 209 -26.78 -6.51 -25.24
CA GLY A 209 -26.79 -5.13 -25.75
C GLY A 209 -25.94 -4.13 -24.95
N LEU A 210 -25.08 -4.61 -24.07
CA LEU A 210 -24.16 -3.82 -23.25
C LEU A 210 -22.83 -3.56 -23.98
N VAL A 211 -22.11 -2.52 -23.54
CA VAL A 211 -20.78 -2.17 -24.04
C VAL A 211 -19.71 -2.48 -22.98
N PRO A 212 -18.84 -3.50 -23.18
CA PRO A 212 -17.71 -3.76 -22.30
C PRO A 212 -16.74 -2.57 -22.29
N LEU A 213 -16.49 -1.98 -21.11
CA LEU A 213 -15.81 -0.68 -21.01
C LEU A 213 -14.34 -0.75 -20.59
N PHE A 214 -13.99 -1.62 -19.64
CA PHE A 214 -12.70 -1.59 -18.95
C PHE A 214 -12.30 -2.97 -18.43
N LEU A 215 -11.00 -3.25 -18.46
CA LEU A 215 -10.39 -4.48 -17.95
C LEU A 215 -9.18 -4.13 -17.08
N CYS A 216 -9.18 -4.58 -15.83
CA CYS A 216 -8.04 -4.44 -14.93
C CYS A 216 -7.23 -5.74 -14.88
N ALA A 217 -6.16 -5.82 -15.69
CA ALA A 217 -5.19 -6.92 -15.62
C ALA A 217 -4.13 -6.65 -14.55
N THR A 218 -3.72 -7.69 -13.80
CA THR A 218 -2.84 -7.56 -12.63
C THR A 218 -1.53 -8.36 -12.79
N ILE A 219 -0.39 -7.69 -12.65
CA ILE A 219 0.89 -8.37 -12.36
C ILE A 219 1.06 -8.34 -10.83
N GLY A 220 1.01 -9.49 -10.17
CA GLY A 220 1.25 -9.59 -8.72
C GLY A 220 0.00 -9.36 -7.87
N THR A 221 -1.00 -10.23 -8.00
CA THR A 221 -2.22 -10.18 -7.15
C THR A 221 -1.90 -10.28 -5.64
N ILE A 222 -2.69 -9.61 -4.80
CA ILE A 222 -2.48 -9.57 -3.32
C ILE A 222 -2.53 -10.98 -2.68
N GLY A 223 -3.29 -11.93 -3.26
CA GLY A 223 -3.44 -13.26 -2.67
C GLY A 223 -2.20 -14.14 -2.77
N ILE A 224 -1.66 -14.30 -3.98
CA ILE A 224 -0.58 -15.27 -4.28
C ILE A 224 0.43 -14.73 -5.32
N GLU A 225 0.45 -13.42 -5.56
CA GLU A 225 1.30 -12.77 -6.56
C GLU A 225 1.11 -13.33 -7.98
N ALA A 226 -0.08 -13.88 -8.25
CA ALA A 226 -0.46 -14.34 -9.59
C ALA A 226 -0.32 -13.20 -10.62
N VAL A 227 0.13 -13.56 -11.81
CA VAL A 227 0.35 -12.66 -12.93
C VAL A 227 -0.65 -13.02 -14.03
N ASP A 228 -1.52 -12.07 -14.35
CA ASP A 228 -2.41 -12.20 -15.50
C ASP A 228 -1.60 -12.23 -16.81
N PRO A 229 -1.99 -13.04 -17.80
CA PRO A 229 -1.22 -13.20 -19.03
C PRO A 229 -1.42 -11.99 -19.94
N LEU A 230 -0.70 -10.89 -19.68
CA LEU A 230 -0.91 -9.58 -20.30
C LEU A 230 -0.99 -9.63 -21.82
N GLN A 231 -0.07 -10.32 -22.49
CA GLN A 231 -0.11 -10.46 -23.95
C GLN A 231 -1.44 -11.06 -24.41
N LEU A 232 -1.87 -12.18 -23.80
CA LEU A 232 -3.15 -12.82 -24.13
C LEU A 232 -4.34 -11.94 -23.74
N LEU A 233 -4.29 -11.14 -22.67
CA LEU A 233 -5.40 -10.24 -22.31
C LEU A 233 -5.51 -9.03 -23.24
N CYS A 234 -4.38 -8.44 -23.65
CA CYS A 234 -4.35 -7.42 -24.69
C CYS A 234 -4.81 -7.99 -26.04
N GLU A 235 -4.38 -9.20 -26.40
CA GLU A 235 -4.88 -9.92 -27.58
C GLU A 235 -6.36 -10.29 -27.44
N VAL A 236 -6.87 -10.60 -26.24
CA VAL A 236 -8.29 -10.91 -25.96
C VAL A 236 -9.19 -9.67 -25.98
N SER A 237 -8.65 -8.49 -25.67
CA SER A 237 -9.30 -7.22 -26.02
C SER A 237 -9.43 -7.02 -27.54
N ALA A 238 -8.85 -7.92 -28.36
CA ALA A 238 -9.01 -7.99 -29.81
C ALA A 238 -9.56 -9.33 -30.38
N SER A 239 -9.40 -10.51 -29.74
CA SER A 239 -9.95 -11.85 -30.15
C SER A 239 -9.67 -13.02 -29.15
N SER A 240 -10.56 -14.01 -29.06
CA SER A 240 -10.60 -15.13 -28.06
C SER A 240 -9.79 -16.42 -28.41
N THR A 241 -9.45 -17.41 -27.55
CA THR A 241 -10.05 -18.01 -26.31
C THR A 241 -9.07 -19.01 -25.60
N LEU A 242 -9.32 -19.50 -24.35
CA LEU A 242 -9.25 -20.96 -23.91
C LEU A 242 -9.15 -21.31 -22.38
N PHE A 243 -9.91 -22.35 -21.96
CA PHE A 243 -9.75 -23.37 -20.86
C PHE A 243 -10.16 -23.19 -19.36
N LYS A 244 -10.95 -24.16 -18.85
CA LYS A 244 -11.57 -24.21 -17.51
C LYS A 244 -10.87 -25.21 -16.57
N HIS A 245 -11.00 -25.03 -15.25
CA HIS A 245 -10.67 -26.05 -14.24
C HIS A 245 -11.67 -26.03 -13.08
N GLU A 246 -12.00 -27.20 -12.54
CA GLU A 246 -12.90 -27.42 -11.40
C GLU A 246 -12.16 -28.24 -10.33
N ASN A 247 -12.53 -28.12 -9.05
CA ASN A 247 -11.97 -28.91 -7.95
C ASN A 247 -13.05 -29.27 -6.93
N ASP A 248 -12.87 -30.40 -6.26
CA ASP A 248 -13.85 -31.10 -5.41
C ASP A 248 -13.25 -31.44 -4.02
N ASP A 249 -14.04 -32.02 -3.10
CA ASP A 249 -13.66 -32.50 -1.73
C ASP A 249 -13.56 -31.44 -0.58
N ASN A 250 -14.70 -30.91 -0.12
CA ASN A 250 -14.82 -29.85 0.92
C ASN A 250 -14.31 -30.18 2.35
N GLU A 251 -14.51 -31.39 2.90
CA GLU A 251 -14.29 -31.62 4.35
C GLU A 251 -12.81 -31.70 4.77
N LYS A 252 -11.96 -32.39 3.98
CA LYS A 252 -10.52 -32.45 4.25
C LYS A 252 -9.87 -31.08 4.14
N GLN A 253 -10.31 -30.30 3.14
CA GLN A 253 -9.87 -28.92 2.92
C GLN A 253 -10.18 -28.05 4.14
N LYS A 254 -11.38 -28.17 4.71
CA LYS A 254 -11.76 -27.43 5.93
C LYS A 254 -10.82 -27.71 7.11
N LYS A 255 -10.55 -28.99 7.42
CA LYS A 255 -9.63 -29.35 8.51
C LYS A 255 -8.21 -28.83 8.26
N SER A 256 -7.71 -28.96 7.03
CA SER A 256 -6.39 -28.44 6.65
C SER A 256 -6.29 -26.92 6.80
N ASN A 257 -7.39 -26.19 6.55
CA ASN A 257 -7.44 -24.74 6.75
C ASN A 257 -7.38 -24.38 8.24
N GLU A 258 -8.20 -25.04 9.09
CA GLU A 258 -8.24 -24.81 10.54
C GLU A 258 -6.86 -25.05 11.21
N GLU A 259 -6.13 -26.08 10.77
CA GLU A 259 -4.77 -26.37 11.23
C GLU A 259 -3.75 -25.30 10.76
N THR A 260 -3.91 -24.78 9.55
CA THR A 260 -3.03 -23.75 8.96
C THR A 260 -3.26 -22.37 9.59
N GLU A 261 -4.52 -22.03 9.89
CA GLU A 261 -4.91 -20.84 10.64
C GLU A 261 -4.33 -20.87 12.05
N THR A 262 -4.50 -21.98 12.77
CA THR A 262 -3.91 -22.21 14.10
C THR A 262 -2.38 -22.05 14.10
N LEU A 263 -1.71 -22.51 13.03
CA LEU A 263 -0.26 -22.33 12.86
C LEU A 263 0.11 -20.85 12.69
N LEU A 264 -0.61 -20.11 11.86
CA LEU A 264 -0.38 -18.68 11.64
C LEU A 264 -0.57 -17.87 12.93
N GLU A 265 -1.63 -18.15 13.68
CA GLU A 265 -1.88 -17.50 14.97
C GLU A 265 -0.72 -17.73 15.94
N LYS A 266 -0.22 -18.96 16.07
CA LYS A 266 0.92 -19.29 16.94
C LYS A 266 2.23 -18.65 16.48
N ILE A 267 2.48 -18.55 15.18
CA ILE A 267 3.63 -17.81 14.62
C ILE A 267 3.54 -16.34 15.02
N ASN A 268 2.42 -15.68 14.74
CA ASN A 268 2.20 -14.26 15.03
C ASN A 268 2.22 -13.97 16.54
N ALA A 269 1.60 -14.81 17.36
CA ALA A 269 1.60 -14.69 18.83
C ALA A 269 3.00 -14.89 19.44
N SER A 270 3.91 -15.59 18.77
CA SER A 270 5.30 -15.75 19.24
C SER A 270 6.13 -14.46 19.20
N GLY A 271 5.68 -13.43 18.46
CA GLY A 271 6.39 -12.18 18.26
C GLY A 271 7.70 -12.29 17.45
N LYS A 272 8.09 -13.50 17.01
CA LYS A 272 9.34 -13.75 16.26
C LYS A 272 9.24 -13.44 14.77
N ALA A 273 8.03 -13.44 14.22
CA ALA A 273 7.70 -13.08 12.84
C ALA A 273 6.24 -12.61 12.80
N CYS A 274 5.92 -11.69 11.89
CA CYS A 274 4.54 -11.38 11.54
C CYS A 274 4.29 -11.80 10.09
N MET A 275 3.26 -12.60 9.86
CA MET A 275 2.86 -13.12 8.55
C MET A 275 1.35 -12.91 8.33
N SER A 276 0.93 -12.90 7.07
CA SER A 276 -0.49 -12.79 6.66
C SER A 276 -0.97 -14.11 6.05
N HIS A 277 -2.26 -14.18 5.71
CA HIS A 277 -2.82 -15.28 4.93
C HIS A 277 -3.50 -14.77 3.65
N ALA A 278 -3.86 -15.70 2.78
CA ALA A 278 -4.90 -15.54 1.76
C ALA A 278 -5.77 -16.80 1.69
N ILE A 279 -6.94 -16.69 1.05
CA ILE A 279 -7.77 -17.84 0.71
C ILE A 279 -7.82 -17.95 -0.82
N VAL A 280 -7.33 -19.06 -1.38
CA VAL A 280 -7.28 -19.29 -2.83
C VAL A 280 -7.86 -20.66 -3.15
N GLY A 281 -8.87 -20.71 -4.01
CA GLY A 281 -9.60 -21.95 -4.32
C GLY A 281 -10.20 -22.64 -3.09
N GLY A 282 -10.56 -21.86 -2.06
CA GLY A 282 -11.00 -22.37 -0.75
C GLY A 282 -9.89 -22.84 0.19
N MET A 283 -8.62 -22.85 -0.22
CA MET A 283 -7.49 -23.19 0.65
C MET A 283 -6.96 -21.97 1.39
N TYR A 284 -6.75 -22.09 2.70
CA TYR A 284 -6.09 -21.09 3.53
C TYR A 284 -4.57 -21.26 3.40
N VAL A 285 -3.87 -20.21 2.95
CA VAL A 285 -2.41 -20.24 2.73
C VAL A 285 -1.71 -19.14 3.52
N ILE A 286 -0.61 -19.48 4.19
CA ILE A 286 0.25 -18.50 4.86
C ILE A 286 1.11 -17.79 3.80
N ARG A 287 1.07 -16.46 3.79
CA ARG A 287 1.91 -15.60 2.95
C ARG A 287 3.11 -15.10 3.75
N PHE A 288 4.29 -15.30 3.18
CA PHE A 288 5.58 -14.87 3.74
C PHE A 288 6.25 -13.88 2.78
N ALA A 289 5.88 -12.61 2.89
CA ALA A 289 6.35 -11.55 1.98
C ALA A 289 7.71 -11.00 2.46
N VAL A 290 8.79 -11.38 1.78
CA VAL A 290 10.14 -10.87 2.06
C VAL A 290 10.38 -9.56 1.31
N GLY A 291 10.85 -8.52 2.02
CA GLY A 291 11.28 -7.27 1.37
C GLY A 291 11.28 -6.01 2.24
N ALA A 292 10.87 -6.07 3.51
CA ALA A 292 10.99 -4.91 4.40
C ALA A 292 12.46 -4.49 4.55
N SER A 293 12.78 -3.19 4.47
CA SER A 293 14.14 -2.69 4.18
C SER A 293 15.23 -3.08 5.20
N LEU A 294 14.88 -3.41 6.43
CA LEU A 294 15.84 -3.87 7.46
C LEU A 294 16.03 -5.40 7.47
N THR A 295 15.28 -6.13 6.65
CA THR A 295 15.35 -7.60 6.53
C THR A 295 16.70 -8.02 5.96
N ASP A 296 17.19 -9.17 6.42
CA ASP A 296 18.50 -9.75 6.12
C ASP A 296 18.36 -11.28 6.27
N GLU A 297 19.26 -12.08 5.72
CA GLU A 297 19.17 -13.55 5.64
C GLU A 297 18.89 -14.16 7.03
N LYS A 298 19.56 -13.65 8.07
CA LYS A 298 19.37 -14.05 9.48
C LYS A 298 17.94 -13.89 9.99
N HIS A 299 17.14 -12.98 9.42
CA HIS A 299 15.73 -12.77 9.77
C HIS A 299 14.86 -13.82 9.10
N VAL A 300 15.07 -14.07 7.81
CA VAL A 300 14.39 -15.12 7.03
C VAL A 300 14.62 -16.50 7.65
N VAL A 301 15.87 -16.82 8.00
CA VAL A 301 16.23 -18.09 8.68
C VAL A 301 15.58 -18.20 10.07
N ARG A 302 15.43 -17.10 10.81
CA ARG A 302 14.73 -17.10 12.12
C ARG A 302 13.22 -17.28 11.96
N ALA A 303 12.61 -16.61 10.99
CA ALA A 303 11.18 -16.77 10.68
C ALA A 303 10.87 -18.22 10.29
N TRP A 304 11.67 -18.83 9.41
CA TRP A 304 11.51 -20.24 9.04
C TRP A 304 11.63 -21.19 10.25
N LYS A 305 12.62 -20.97 11.13
CA LYS A 305 12.74 -21.74 12.39
C LYS A 305 11.52 -21.55 13.29
N ALA A 306 10.90 -20.37 13.33
CA ALA A 306 9.67 -20.14 14.09
C ALA A 306 8.46 -20.90 13.50
N VAL A 307 8.33 -20.98 12.18
CA VAL A 307 7.33 -21.84 11.51
C VAL A 307 7.53 -23.30 11.90
N GLN A 308 8.75 -23.82 11.74
CA GLN A 308 9.09 -25.21 12.08
C GLN A 308 8.81 -25.54 13.56
N GLN A 309 9.19 -24.66 14.49
CA GLN A 309 8.95 -24.84 15.93
C GLN A 309 7.46 -24.92 16.27
N ASN A 310 6.64 -24.03 15.72
CA ASN A 310 5.19 -24.03 15.98
C ASN A 310 4.49 -25.22 15.32
N LEU A 311 4.90 -25.61 14.11
CA LEU A 311 4.37 -26.80 13.43
C LEU A 311 4.66 -28.08 14.20
N VAL A 312 5.91 -28.29 14.66
CA VAL A 312 6.27 -29.46 15.48
C VAL A 312 5.47 -29.47 16.79
N ALA A 313 5.23 -28.31 17.42
CA ALA A 313 4.41 -28.22 18.62
C ALA A 313 2.94 -28.62 18.37
N ILE A 314 2.34 -28.22 17.24
CA ILE A 314 0.98 -28.62 16.84
C ILE A 314 0.91 -30.14 16.61
N LEU A 315 1.81 -30.67 15.78
CA LEU A 315 1.86 -32.10 15.45
C LEU A 315 2.11 -32.98 16.69
N SER A 316 2.91 -32.49 17.65
CA SER A 316 3.15 -33.22 18.92
C SER A 316 1.95 -33.18 19.88
N SER A 317 1.04 -32.22 19.73
CA SER A 317 -0.18 -32.10 20.55
C SER A 317 -1.37 -32.89 20.01
N ASN A 318 -1.33 -33.32 18.75
CA ASN A 318 -2.32 -34.19 18.11
C ASN A 318 -1.62 -35.44 17.52
N PRO A 319 -1.25 -36.45 18.34
CA PRO A 319 -0.83 -37.74 17.80
C PRO A 319 -1.97 -38.36 16.96
N MET A 320 -1.64 -38.90 15.79
CA MET A 320 -2.58 -39.66 14.94
C MET A 320 -3.04 -40.95 15.61
#